data_AF-A0A1F5AR68-F1
#
_entry.id   AF-A0A1F5AR68-F1
#
_cell.length_a   1.000
_cell.length_b   1.000
_cell.length_c   1.000
_cell.angle_alpha   90.00
_cell.angle_beta   90.00
_cell.angle_gamma   90.00
#
_symmetry.space_group_name_H-M   'P 1'
#
loop_
_entity.id
_entity.type
_entity.pdbx_description
1 polymer ?
#
loop_
_entity_poly.entity_id
_entity_poly.type
_entity_poly.pdbx_seq_one_letter_code
_entity_poly.pdbx_strand_id
1 'polypeptide(L)'
;MNKKIFVLSVFILALGLFAGTEVAQKSLSSLTPLEELGKRLFFDKNLSTPPGQECAACHAPNVGMTGPDEEINKKGGIYEGAVKGRFGNRKPPAVGQDLKVP
;
A
#
# COMPACT_ATOMS: atom_id res chain seq x y z
N MET A 1 -56.15 -12.68 -3.27
CA MET A 1 -54.75 -12.71 -3.75
C MET A 1 -54.48 -14.08 -4.36
N ASN A 2 -54.16 -14.15 -5.65
CA ASN A 2 -54.10 -15.43 -6.38
C ASN A 2 -52.79 -16.14 -6.02
N LYS A 3 -52.86 -17.29 -5.33
CA LYS A 3 -51.69 -17.98 -4.76
C LYS A 3 -50.60 -18.25 -5.81
N LYS A 4 -50.97 -18.43 -7.07
CA LYS A 4 -50.04 -18.61 -8.20
C LYS A 4 -49.19 -17.35 -8.47
N ILE A 5 -49.80 -16.17 -8.36
CA ILE A 5 -49.11 -14.88 -8.57
C ILE A 5 -48.13 -14.61 -7.41
N PHE A 6 -48.51 -14.98 -6.18
CA PHE A 6 -47.65 -14.83 -5.01
C PHE A 6 -46.42 -15.76 -5.06
N VAL A 7 -46.59 -17.00 -5.52
CA VAL A 7 -45.47 -17.94 -5.67
C VAL A 7 -44.51 -17.50 -6.78
N LEU A 8 -45.03 -17.01 -7.92
CA LEU A 8 -44.20 -16.47 -9.00
C LEU A 8 -43.39 -15.24 -8.57
N SER A 9 -43.98 -14.32 -7.80
CA SER A 9 -43.27 -13.14 -7.31
C SER A 9 -42.14 -13.49 -6.32
N VAL A 10 -42.35 -14.49 -5.46
CA VAL A 10 -41.31 -14.95 -4.53
C VAL A 10 -40.18 -15.67 -5.28
N PHE A 11 -40.50 -16.43 -6.32
CA PHE A 11 -39.51 -17.14 -7.13
C PHE A 11 -38.63 -16.17 -7.94
N ILE A 12 -39.22 -15.13 -8.53
CA ILE A 12 -38.49 -14.08 -9.26
C ILE A 12 -37.60 -13.27 -8.31
N LEU A 13 -38.08 -12.94 -7.11
CA LEU A 13 -37.31 -12.22 -6.10
C LEU A 13 -36.12 -13.07 -5.59
N ALA A 14 -36.31 -14.38 -5.40
CA ALA A 14 -35.26 -15.30 -4.98
C ALA A 14 -34.19 -15.51 -6.07
N LEU A 15 -34.56 -15.56 -7.35
CA LEU A 15 -33.58 -15.63 -8.45
C LEU A 15 -32.76 -14.33 -8.58
N GLY A 16 -33.39 -13.17 -8.35
CA GLY A 16 -32.69 -11.88 -8.38
C GLY A 16 -31.63 -11.73 -7.28
N LEU A 17 -31.78 -12.44 -6.15
CA LEU A 17 -30.84 -12.42 -5.02
C LEU A 17 -29.60 -13.32 -5.23
N PHE A 18 -29.62 -14.26 -6.17
CA PHE A 18 -28.48 -15.15 -6.45
C PHE A 18 -27.57 -14.68 -7.60
N ALA A 19 -27.98 -13.69 -8.39
CA ALA A 19 -27.25 -13.24 -9.57
C ALA A 19 -26.16 -12.16 -9.30
N GLY A 20 -25.91 -11.81 -8.04
CA GLY A 20 -25.20 -10.57 -7.68
C GLY A 20 -23.81 -10.69 -7.05
N THR A 21 -23.20 -11.88 -6.94
CA THR A 21 -21.85 -12.02 -6.35
C THR A 21 -20.80 -12.38 -7.39
N GLU A 22 -20.62 -11.51 -8.37
CA GLU A 22 -19.35 -11.42 -9.10
C GLU A 22 -18.34 -10.81 -8.13
N VAL A 23 -17.59 -11.65 -7.41
CA VAL A 23 -16.42 -11.20 -6.65
C VAL A 23 -15.43 -10.70 -7.70
N ALA A 24 -15.41 -9.38 -7.92
CA ALA A 24 -14.40 -8.71 -8.70
C ALA A 24 -13.05 -8.93 -8.00
N GLN A 25 -12.39 -10.04 -8.33
CA GLN A 25 -11.06 -10.34 -7.87
C GLN A 25 -10.15 -9.32 -8.55
N LYS A 26 -9.88 -8.21 -7.84
CA LYS A 26 -8.90 -7.22 -8.25
C LYS A 26 -7.58 -7.95 -8.45
N SER A 27 -7.27 -8.28 -9.70
CA SER A 27 -6.01 -8.90 -10.07
C SER A 27 -4.91 -7.92 -9.69
N LEU A 28 -4.29 -8.13 -8.53
CA LEU A 28 -3.01 -7.51 -8.22
C LEU A 28 -2.06 -8.02 -9.29
N SER A 29 -1.72 -7.17 -10.26
CA SER A 29 -0.72 -7.49 -11.28
C SER A 29 0.53 -7.98 -10.55
N SER A 30 0.87 -9.25 -10.74
CA SER A 30 2.07 -9.84 -10.15
C SER A 30 3.29 -9.02 -10.58
N LEU A 31 4.18 -8.73 -9.63
CA LEU A 31 5.41 -8.00 -9.93
C LEU A 31 6.23 -8.77 -10.96
N THR A 32 6.78 -8.05 -11.93
CA THR A 32 7.85 -8.57 -12.77
C THR A 32 9.06 -8.90 -11.89
N PRO A 33 9.97 -9.80 -12.33
CA PRO A 33 11.17 -10.10 -11.57
C PRO A 33 12.01 -8.86 -11.20
N LEU A 34 12.02 -7.85 -12.06
CA LEU A 34 12.73 -6.59 -11.81
C LEU A 34 12.05 -5.74 -10.73
N GLU A 35 10.71 -5.65 -10.77
CA GLU A 35 9.94 -4.94 -9.73
C GLU A 35 10.06 -5.64 -8.37
N GLU A 36 10.05 -6.97 -8.35
CA GLU A 36 10.26 -7.76 -7.13
C GLU A 36 11.67 -7.55 -6.56
N LEU A 37 12.70 -7.49 -7.41
CA LEU A 37 14.05 -7.13 -6.98
C LEU A 37 14.09 -5.70 -6.40
N GLY A 38 13.51 -4.73 -7.12
CA GLY A 38 13.45 -3.34 -6.67
C GLY A 38 12.76 -3.20 -5.32
N LYS A 39 11.66 -3.93 -5.11
CA LYS A 39 10.95 -4.01 -3.83
C LYS A 39 11.86 -4.57 -2.73
N ARG A 40 12.58 -5.67 -2.97
CA ARG A 40 13.51 -6.24 -1.98
C ARG A 40 14.58 -5.25 -1.57
N LEU A 41 15.19 -4.56 -2.54
CA LEU A 41 16.21 -3.54 -2.28
C LEU A 41 15.65 -2.36 -1.47
N PHE A 42 14.40 -1.94 -1.74
CA PHE A 42 13.76 -0.82 -1.05
C PHE A 42 13.62 -1.03 0.46
N PHE A 43 13.45 -2.29 0.89
CA PHE A 43 13.31 -2.72 2.28
C PHE A 43 14.57 -3.42 2.83
N ASP A 44 15.72 -3.31 2.14
CA ASP A 44 16.96 -3.92 2.61
C ASP A 44 17.76 -2.98 3.51
N LYS A 45 17.84 -3.32 4.81
CA LYS A 45 18.59 -2.55 5.82
C LYS A 45 20.11 -2.69 5.70
N ASN A 46 20.60 -3.61 4.88
CA ASN A 46 22.04 -3.80 4.68
C ASN A 46 22.64 -2.81 3.67
N LEU A 47 21.81 -2.01 3.00
CA LEU A 47 22.24 -1.03 1.99
C LEU A 47 22.70 0.32 2.56
N SER A 48 22.79 0.46 3.88
CA SER A 48 23.35 1.65 4.54
C SER A 48 24.70 1.39 5.20
N THR A 49 25.40 2.46 5.55
CA THR A 49 26.63 2.39 6.36
C THR A 49 26.56 3.41 7.51
N PRO A 50 26.54 2.97 8.78
CA PRO A 50 26.43 1.56 9.22
C PRO A 50 25.12 0.91 8.74
N PRO A 51 25.05 -0.44 8.65
CA PRO A 51 23.81 -1.15 8.33
C PRO A 51 22.69 -0.82 9.32
N GLY A 52 21.46 -0.72 8.83
CA GLY A 52 20.27 -0.49 9.67
C GLY A 52 19.20 0.39 9.05
N GLN A 53 19.50 1.16 8.00
CA GLN A 53 18.58 2.09 7.36
C GLN A 53 18.28 1.67 5.92
N GLU A 54 17.02 1.30 5.68
CA GLU A 54 16.47 1.00 4.35
C GLU A 54 15.86 2.27 3.70
N CYS A 55 15.48 2.19 2.42
CA CYS A 55 14.84 3.31 1.72
C CYS A 55 13.50 3.71 2.38
N ALA A 56 12.72 2.71 2.81
CA ALA A 56 11.41 2.89 3.44
C ALA A 56 11.47 3.63 4.80
N ALA A 57 12.63 3.74 5.43
CA ALA A 57 12.79 4.51 6.67
C ALA A 57 12.48 6.00 6.48
N CYS A 58 12.76 6.54 5.28
CA CYS A 58 12.47 7.93 4.91
C CYS A 58 11.33 8.06 3.87
N HIS A 59 11.04 6.98 3.13
CA HIS A 59 10.06 6.94 2.04
C HIS A 59 9.04 5.82 2.27
N ALA A 60 8.19 5.96 3.28
CA ALA A 60 7.29 4.91 3.70
C ALA A 60 6.00 4.84 2.83
N PRO A 61 5.67 3.66 2.26
CA PRO A 61 4.52 3.51 1.35
C PRO A 61 3.16 3.80 1.96
N ASN A 62 2.99 3.47 3.24
CA ASN A 62 1.73 3.66 3.98
C ASN A 62 1.39 5.14 4.23
N VAL A 63 2.32 6.06 3.98
CA VAL A 63 2.13 7.52 4.11
C VAL A 63 2.46 8.27 2.82
N GLY A 64 2.18 7.64 1.67
CA GLY A 64 2.36 8.27 0.36
C GLY A 64 3.83 8.44 -0.02
N MET A 65 4.69 7.50 0.38
CA MET A 65 6.13 7.46 0.04
C MET A 65 6.94 8.61 0.66
N THR A 66 6.48 9.11 1.80
CA THR A 66 7.14 10.16 2.60
C THR A 66 7.56 9.63 3.97
N GLY A 67 8.12 10.48 4.82
CA GLY A 67 8.57 10.07 6.14
C GLY A 67 7.39 9.59 7.05
N PRO A 68 7.45 8.38 7.63
CA PRO A 68 6.36 7.79 8.43
C PRO A 68 6.22 8.31 9.86
N ASP A 69 7.25 8.92 10.43
CA ASP A 69 7.28 9.43 11.80
C ASP A 69 6.63 10.82 11.89
N GLU A 70 5.49 10.87 12.58
CA GLU A 70 4.71 12.10 12.80
C GLU A 70 5.47 13.14 13.63
N GLU A 71 6.22 12.72 14.65
CA GLU A 71 6.94 13.62 15.55
C GLU A 71 8.12 14.29 14.83
N ILE A 72 8.82 13.56 13.97
CA ILE A 72 9.84 14.12 13.07
C ILE A 72 9.18 15.09 12.08
N ASN A 73 8.03 14.71 11.51
CA ASN A 73 7.30 15.55 10.57
C ASN A 73 6.83 16.89 11.17
N LYS A 74 6.36 16.91 12.42
CA LYS A 74 6.00 18.13 13.15
C LYS A 74 7.18 19.06 13.41
N LYS A 75 8.41 18.52 13.50
CA LYS A 75 9.65 19.26 13.83
C LYS A 75 10.45 19.68 12.59
N GLY A 76 9.86 19.62 11.40
CA GLY A 76 10.47 20.04 10.14
C GLY A 76 10.66 18.91 9.12
N GLY A 77 10.42 17.65 9.51
CA GLY A 77 10.40 16.51 8.60
C GLY A 77 11.75 16.10 8.04
N ILE A 78 12.86 16.54 8.64
CA ILE A 78 14.21 16.12 8.26
C ILE A 78 14.54 14.83 9.00
N TYR A 79 14.79 13.76 8.26
CA TYR A 79 15.12 12.45 8.82
C TYR A 79 16.62 12.32 9.04
N GLU A 80 16.98 11.60 10.10
CA GLU A 80 18.35 11.22 10.37
C GLU A 80 18.85 10.23 9.30
N GLY A 81 20.10 10.37 8.90
CA GLY A 81 20.78 9.38 8.07
C GLY A 81 21.33 8.22 8.91
N ALA A 82 21.93 7.23 8.24
CA ALA A 82 22.35 5.99 8.89
C ALA A 82 23.41 6.18 9.99
N VAL A 83 24.20 7.26 9.89
CA VAL A 83 25.15 7.66 10.92
C VAL A 83 24.45 8.56 11.92
N LYS A 84 24.37 8.09 13.17
CA LYS A 84 23.79 8.84 14.29
C LYS A 84 24.37 10.27 14.38
N GLY A 85 23.48 11.24 14.56
CA GLY A 85 23.74 12.68 14.61
C GLY A 85 23.82 13.36 13.25
N ARG A 86 23.78 12.63 12.12
CA ARG A 86 23.91 13.22 10.78
C ARG A 86 22.54 13.36 10.11
N PHE A 87 22.25 14.58 9.66
CA PHE A 87 21.00 14.93 8.99
C PHE A 87 21.29 15.58 7.64
N GLY A 88 20.33 15.41 6.72
CA GLY A 88 20.26 16.25 5.53
C GLY A 88 19.72 17.65 5.86
N ASN A 89 19.48 18.46 4.83
CA ASN A 89 18.92 19.81 4.96
C ASN A 89 17.50 19.93 4.37
N ARG A 90 16.85 18.81 4.04
CA ARG A 90 15.52 18.78 3.43
C ARG A 90 14.71 17.61 3.95
N LYS A 91 13.39 17.78 3.94
CA LYS A 91 12.43 16.70 4.12
C LYS A 91 12.51 15.72 2.93
N PRO A 92 12.46 14.40 3.15
CA PRO A 92 12.36 13.42 2.07
C PRO A 92 11.10 13.71 1.21
N PRO A 93 11.25 13.91 -0.12
CA PRO A 93 10.10 14.09 -1.00
C PRO A 93 9.33 12.76 -1.16
N ALA A 94 8.12 12.82 -1.70
CA ALA A 94 7.48 11.59 -2.17
C ALA A 94 8.29 11.03 -3.36
N VAL A 95 8.69 9.77 -3.29
CA VAL A 95 9.12 8.98 -4.45
C VAL A 95 7.86 8.33 -5.02
N GLY A 96 7.57 8.42 -6.31
CA GLY A 96 6.23 8.15 -6.88
C GLY A 96 5.46 6.93 -6.30
N GLN A 97 4.13 6.99 -6.35
CA GLN A 97 3.20 6.04 -5.70
C GLN A 97 3.23 4.60 -6.27
N ASP A 98 4.14 4.31 -7.20
CA ASP A 98 4.15 3.08 -8.00
C ASP A 98 4.84 1.90 -7.32
N LEU A 99 5.38 2.07 -6.11
CA LEU A 99 5.83 0.92 -5.32
C LEU A 99 4.60 0.11 -4.90
N LYS A 100 4.36 -0.96 -5.65
CA LYS A 100 3.32 -1.96 -5.45
C LYS A 100 3.63 -2.77 -4.19
N VAL A 101 3.29 -2.22 -3.04
CA VAL A 101 3.29 -2.94 -1.77
C VAL A 101 2.00 -3.75 -1.68
N PRO A 102 2.07 -5.04 -1.28
CA PRO A 102 0.87 -5.83 -0.99
C PRO A 102 0.03 -5.21 0.13
#